data_AF-A0A7C6DL33-F1
#
_entry.id   AF-A0A7C6DL33-F1
#
_cell.length_a   1.000
_cell.length_b   1.000
_cell.length_c   1.000
_cell.angle_alpha   90.00
_cell.angle_beta   90.00
_cell.angle_gamma   90.00
#
_symmetry.space_group_name_H-M   'P 1'
#
loop_
_entity.id
_entity.type
_entity.pdbx_description
1 polymer ?
#
loop_
_entity_poly.entity_id
_entity_poly.type
_entity_poly.pdbx_seq_one_letter_code
_entity_poly.pdbx_strand_id
1 'polypeptide(L)'
;MSWAAMRFALVAALALLAIVPPASAQRWPAVTAEALSVHVRELADDRYAGRAPGTPGGEAAARYIAGRFAAAGLRPVGREDDAGGTGAVGAGPTKGLADGVE
;
A
#
# COMPACT_ATOMS: atom_id res chain seq x y z
N MET A 1 -18.66 -49.15 14.47
CA MET A 1 -18.18 -48.85 13.10
C MET A 1 -17.04 -49.80 12.76
N SER A 2 -17.05 -50.43 11.58
CA SER A 2 -16.00 -51.37 11.18
C SER A 2 -14.66 -50.64 10.99
N TRP A 3 -13.56 -51.24 11.46
CA TRP A 3 -12.20 -50.69 11.32
C TRP A 3 -11.87 -50.37 9.84
N ALA A 4 -12.38 -51.19 8.91
CA ALA A 4 -12.27 -50.93 7.48
C ALA A 4 -12.86 -49.57 7.06
N ALA A 5 -14.04 -49.19 7.58
CA ALA A 5 -14.65 -47.89 7.30
C ALA A 5 -13.84 -46.73 7.89
N MET A 6 -13.24 -46.92 9.06
CA MET A 6 -12.39 -45.89 9.69
C MET A 6 -11.08 -45.68 8.93
N ARG A 7 -10.46 -46.74 8.38
CA ARG A 7 -9.26 -46.62 7.52
C ARG A 7 -9.56 -45.94 6.20
N PHE A 8 -10.69 -46.26 5.57
CA PHE A 8 -11.13 -45.60 4.34
C PHE A 8 -11.40 -44.11 4.56
N ALA A 9 -12.08 -43.75 5.66
CA ALA A 9 -12.30 -42.36 6.02
C ALA A 9 -10.98 -41.59 6.24
N LEU A 10 -9.98 -42.24 6.85
CA LEU A 10 -8.68 -41.64 7.13
C LEU A 10 -7.86 -41.43 5.84
N VAL A 11 -7.88 -42.40 4.91
CA VAL A 11 -7.23 -42.25 3.60
C VAL A 11 -7.92 -41.17 2.75
N ALA A 12 -9.25 -41.11 2.77
CA ALA A 12 -10.01 -40.08 2.06
C ALA A 12 -9.74 -38.67 2.63
N ALA A 13 -9.66 -38.54 3.95
CA ALA A 13 -9.29 -37.28 4.60
C ALA A 13 -7.87 -36.83 4.26
N LEU A 14 -6.91 -37.77 4.23
CA LEU A 14 -5.52 -37.48 3.86
C LEU A 14 -5.39 -37.09 2.38
N ALA A 15 -6.13 -37.77 1.50
CA ALA A 15 -6.18 -37.44 0.07
C ALA A 15 -6.81 -36.05 -0.17
N LEU A 16 -7.82 -35.67 0.61
CA LEU A 16 -8.44 -34.34 0.52
C LEU A 16 -7.48 -33.22 0.97
N LEU A 17 -6.66 -33.49 2.01
CA LEU A 17 -5.66 -32.53 2.49
C LEU A 17 -4.50 -32.33 1.50
N ALA A 18 -4.19 -33.34 0.67
CA ALA A 18 -3.13 -33.26 -0.34
C ALA A 18 -3.48 -32.37 -1.55
N ILE A 19 -4.75 -31.94 -1.70
CA ILE A 19 -5.22 -31.11 -2.82
C ILE A 19 -5.16 -29.61 -2.47
N VAL A 20 -4.76 -29.24 -1.25
CA VAL A 20 -4.63 -27.83 -0.86
C VAL A 20 -3.49 -27.19 -1.65
N PRO A 21 -3.75 -26.20 -2.53
CA PRO A 21 -2.68 -25.48 -3.20
C PRO A 21 -1.80 -24.80 -2.14
N PRO A 22 -0.46 -24.78 -2.31
CA PRO A 22 0.40 -24.09 -1.36
C PRO A 22 -0.06 -22.65 -1.24
N ALA A 23 -0.24 -22.17 -0.02
CA ALA A 23 -0.47 -20.75 0.24
C ALA A 23 0.69 -19.99 -0.41
N SER A 24 0.42 -19.33 -1.53
CA SER A 24 1.42 -18.53 -2.22
C SER A 24 1.79 -17.39 -1.27
N ALA A 25 2.98 -17.44 -0.68
CA ALA A 25 3.56 -16.26 -0.06
C ALA A 25 3.51 -15.14 -1.11
N GLN A 26 2.94 -13.97 -0.75
CA GLN A 26 2.93 -12.82 -1.66
C GLN A 26 4.39 -12.50 -2.02
N ARG A 27 4.78 -12.89 -3.23
CA ARG A 27 6.07 -12.53 -3.80
C ARG A 27 5.94 -11.13 -4.35
N TRP A 28 6.37 -10.17 -3.54
CA TRP A 28 6.58 -8.82 -4.02
C TRP A 28 7.74 -8.82 -5.02
N PRO A 29 7.66 -8.00 -6.08
CA PRO A 29 8.81 -7.77 -6.94
C PRO A 29 10.02 -7.34 -6.09
N ALA A 30 11.21 -7.84 -6.44
CA ALA A 30 12.42 -7.39 -5.78
C ALA A 30 12.59 -5.88 -6.00
N VAL A 31 12.99 -5.16 -4.94
CA VAL A 31 13.38 -3.75 -5.07
C VAL A 31 14.74 -3.71 -5.76
N THR A 32 14.80 -3.13 -6.96
CA THR A 32 16.02 -2.98 -7.74
C THR A 32 16.51 -1.53 -7.71
N ALA A 33 17.82 -1.34 -7.84
CA ALA A 33 18.41 -0.01 -7.96
C ALA A 33 17.85 0.74 -9.17
N GLU A 34 17.63 0.04 -10.29
CA GLU A 34 17.05 0.60 -11.51
C GLU A 34 15.66 1.18 -11.25
N ALA A 35 14.77 0.42 -10.59
CA ALA A 35 13.42 0.87 -10.28
C ALA A 35 13.40 2.07 -9.33
N LEU A 36 14.27 2.08 -8.31
CA LEU A 36 14.42 3.23 -7.42
C LEU A 36 14.95 4.46 -8.15
N SER A 37 15.91 4.29 -9.06
CA SER A 37 16.53 5.40 -9.79
C SER A 37 15.51 6.20 -10.62
N VAL A 38 14.49 5.55 -11.17
CA VAL A 38 13.39 6.22 -11.89
C VAL A 38 12.64 7.18 -10.98
N HIS A 39 12.27 6.74 -9.78
CA HIS A 39 11.53 7.55 -8.81
C HIS A 39 12.39 8.68 -8.23
N VAL A 40 13.67 8.41 -7.97
CA VAL A 40 14.60 9.42 -7.47
C VAL A 40 14.82 10.53 -8.49
N ARG A 41 15.08 10.19 -9.77
CA ARG A 41 15.27 11.18 -10.82
C ARG A 41 14.04 12.05 -11.01
N GLU A 42 12.85 11.43 -11.06
CA GLU A 42 11.60 12.17 -11.17
C GLU A 42 11.44 13.15 -10.01
N LEU A 43 11.49 12.68 -8.76
CA LEU A 43 11.24 13.53 -7.60
C LEU A 43 12.33 14.60 -7.39
N ALA A 44 13.51 14.42 -7.97
CA ALA A 44 14.62 15.36 -7.94
C ALA A 44 14.58 16.40 -9.08
N ASP A 45 13.63 16.29 -10.01
CA ASP A 45 13.52 17.21 -11.14
C ASP A 45 13.19 18.65 -10.68
N ASP A 46 13.80 19.64 -11.35
CA ASP A 46 13.65 21.06 -11.00
C ASP A 46 12.21 21.56 -11.17
N ARG A 47 11.36 20.88 -11.94
CA ARG A 47 9.94 21.23 -12.11
C ARG A 47 9.16 21.23 -10.79
N TYR A 48 9.66 20.53 -9.77
CA TYR A 48 9.05 20.56 -8.45
C TYR A 48 9.40 21.85 -7.68
N ALA A 49 10.46 22.58 -8.04
CA ALA A 49 10.84 23.87 -7.44
C ALA A 49 10.94 23.89 -5.89
N GLY A 50 11.05 22.71 -5.25
CA GLY A 50 11.04 22.52 -3.80
C GLY A 50 9.88 21.64 -3.32
N ARG A 51 10.08 20.88 -2.23
CA ARG A 51 9.16 19.81 -1.78
C ARG A 51 8.62 20.03 -0.36
N ALA A 52 8.65 21.27 0.11
CA ALA A 52 8.21 21.58 1.47
C ALA A 52 6.68 21.43 1.59
N PRO A 53 6.15 21.02 2.76
CA PRO A 53 4.70 20.93 2.98
C PRO A 53 3.98 22.25 2.68
N GLY A 54 2.81 22.18 2.06
CA GLY A 54 2.01 23.36 1.69
C GLY A 54 2.54 24.17 0.50
N THR A 55 3.61 23.72 -0.17
CA THR A 55 4.11 24.37 -1.39
C THR A 55 3.55 23.68 -2.64
N PRO A 56 3.44 24.40 -3.78
CA PRO A 56 2.99 23.80 -5.05
C PRO A 56 3.82 22.58 -5.48
N GLY A 57 5.13 22.62 -5.22
CA GLY A 57 6.04 21.51 -5.49
C GLY A 57 5.87 20.32 -4.55
N GLY A 58 5.62 20.58 -3.27
CA GLY A 58 5.22 19.54 -2.31
C GLY A 58 3.93 18.84 -2.71
N GLU A 59 2.90 19.59 -3.11
CA GLU A 59 1.63 19.05 -3.61
C GLU A 59 1.80 18.23 -4.90
N ALA A 60 2.67 18.68 -5.82
CA ALA A 60 3.01 17.92 -7.02
C ALA A 60 3.73 16.61 -6.70
N ALA A 61 4.68 16.62 -5.75
CA ALA A 61 5.39 15.42 -5.31
C ALA A 61 4.45 14.44 -4.59
N ALA A 62 3.54 14.93 -3.75
CA ALA A 62 2.54 14.12 -3.07
C ALA A 62 1.60 13.42 -4.06
N ARG A 63 1.12 14.15 -5.09
CA ARG A 63 0.30 13.57 -6.17
C ARG A 63 1.05 12.49 -6.95
N TYR A 64 2.34 12.68 -7.23
CA TYR A 64 3.15 11.65 -7.87
C TYR A 64 3.18 10.36 -7.04
N ILE A 65 3.49 10.47 -5.75
CA ILE A 65 3.57 9.32 -4.83
C ILE A 65 2.22 8.60 -4.74
N ALA A 66 1.13 9.35 -4.58
CA ALA A 66 -0.22 8.79 -4.57
C ALA A 66 -0.54 8.03 -5.86
N GLY A 67 -0.17 8.57 -7.03
CA GLY A 67 -0.32 7.89 -8.31
C GLY A 67 0.47 6.57 -8.39
N ARG A 68 1.68 6.52 -7.82
CA ARG A 68 2.48 5.27 -7.75
C ARG A 68 1.84 4.23 -6.83
N PHE A 69 1.25 4.65 -5.71
CA PHE A 69 0.52 3.75 -4.81
C PHE A 69 -0.77 3.22 -5.44
N ALA A 70 -1.53 4.08 -6.11
CA ALA A 70 -2.72 3.66 -6.85
C ALA A 70 -2.37 2.66 -7.97
N ALA A 71 -1.28 2.92 -8.72
CA ALA A 71 -0.78 2.00 -9.73
C ALA A 71 -0.33 0.64 -9.15
N ALA A 72 0.07 0.60 -7.87
CA ALA A 72 0.38 -0.61 -7.14
C ALA A 72 -0.86 -1.31 -6.55
N GLY A 73 -2.07 -0.78 -6.78
CA GLY A 73 -3.33 -1.33 -6.28
C GLY A 73 -3.61 -1.03 -4.81
N LEU A 74 -2.89 -0.07 -4.21
CA LEU A 74 -3.09 0.31 -2.82
C LEU A 74 -4.30 1.24 -2.69
N ARG A 75 -5.09 1.02 -1.65
CA ARG A 75 -6.16 1.94 -1.26
C ARG A 75 -5.57 3.03 -0.37
N PRO A 76 -5.92 4.31 -0.59
CA PRO A 76 -5.51 5.37 0.31
C PRO A 76 -6.10 5.14 1.71
N VAL A 77 -5.35 5.53 2.73
CA VAL A 77 -5.77 5.50 4.11
C VAL A 77 -5.98 6.95 4.55
N GLY A 78 -7.22 7.33 4.83
CA GLY A 78 -7.65 8.69 5.19
C GLY A 78 -9.14 8.67 5.53
N ARG A 79 -9.64 9.67 6.27
CA ARG A 79 -11.07 9.70 6.61
C ARG A 79 -11.89 10.23 5.43
N GLU A 80 -13.15 9.81 5.35
CA GLU A 80 -14.06 10.15 4.26
C GLU A 80 -14.56 11.61 4.35
N ASP A 81 -14.45 12.26 5.51
CA ASP A 81 -14.68 13.70 5.69
C ASP A 81 -13.54 14.59 5.12
N ASP A 82 -12.40 13.98 4.77
CA ASP A 82 -11.35 14.64 3.96
C ASP A 82 -11.64 14.49 2.45
N ALA A 83 -12.69 13.74 2.07
CA ALA A 83 -13.01 13.40 0.69
C ALA A 83 -13.95 14.42 0.03
N GLY A 84 -13.39 15.58 -0.28
CA GLY A 84 -13.82 16.31 -1.48
C GLY A 84 -13.26 15.59 -2.70
N GLY A 85 -14.10 14.89 -3.45
CA GLY A 85 -13.70 14.10 -4.61
C GLY A 85 -12.91 14.90 -5.65
N THR A 86 -11.59 14.83 -5.60
CA THR A 86 -10.61 14.93 -6.70
C THR A 86 -9.21 14.96 -6.10
N GLY A 87 -8.49 13.83 -6.15
CA GLY A 87 -7.03 13.75 -6.36
C GLY A 87 -6.05 14.69 -5.66
N ALA A 88 -6.37 15.29 -4.51
CA ALA A 88 -5.45 16.14 -3.76
C ALA A 88 -5.09 15.44 -2.43
N VAL A 89 -3.82 15.06 -2.28
CA VAL A 89 -3.25 14.63 -1.00
C VAL A 89 -3.07 15.90 -0.17
N GLY A 90 -4.17 16.40 0.39
CA GLY A 90 -4.19 17.63 1.18
C GLY A 90 -3.36 17.49 2.45
N ALA A 91 -2.65 18.58 2.75
CA ALA A 91 -1.94 18.87 3.99
C ALA A 91 -2.53 18.18 5.23
N GLY A 92 -1.67 17.50 5.99
CA GLY A 92 -2.04 16.95 7.29
C GLY A 92 -2.56 18.03 8.25
N PRO A 93 -3.41 17.67 9.23
CA PRO A 93 -4.06 18.62 10.10
C PRO A 93 -3.04 19.32 11.00
N THR A 94 -2.86 20.64 10.83
CA THR A 94 -2.17 21.51 11.81
C THR A 94 -3.11 21.87 12.96
N LYS A 95 -3.79 20.88 13.55
CA LYS A 95 -4.64 21.10 14.73
C LYS A 95 -3.87 20.76 16.00
N GLY A 96 -3.47 21.81 16.74
CA GLY A 96 -3.24 21.72 18.18
C GLY A 96 -1.79 21.76 18.67
N LEU A 97 -1.00 22.76 18.26
CA LEU A 97 0.21 23.15 19.02
C LEU A 97 0.17 24.61 19.53
N ALA A 98 -0.94 25.33 19.32
CA ALA A 98 -1.08 26.72 19.76
C ALA A 98 -1.87 26.91 21.08
N ASP A 99 -2.53 25.87 21.61
CA ASP A 99 -3.45 26.01 22.75
C ASP A 99 -2.86 25.53 24.09
N GLY A 100 -1.54 25.72 24.31
CA GLY A 100 -0.85 25.18 25.48
C GLY A 100 0.14 26.11 26.18
N VAL A 101 0.03 27.42 25.96
CA VAL A 101 0.79 28.43 26.72
C VAL A 101 -0.17 29.52 27.19
N GLU A 102 -0.96 29.19 28.21
CA GLU A 102 -1.32 30.11 29.31
C GLU A 102 -1.30 29.32 30.62
#